data_AF-A0A4U1IY29-F1
#
_entry.id   AF-A0A4U1IY29-F1
#
_cell.length_a   1.000
_cell.length_b   1.000
_cell.length_c   1.000
_cell.angle_alpha   90.00
_cell.angle_beta   90.00
_cell.angle_gamma   90.00
#
_symmetry.space_group_name_H-M   'P 1'
#
loop_
_entity.id
_entity.type
_entity.pdbx_description
1 polymer ?
#
loop_
_entity_poly.entity_id
_entity_poly.type
_entity_poly.pdbx_seq_one_letter_code
_entity_poly.pdbx_strand_id
1 'polypeptide(L)'
;MRVSIALLFVAPLLSPLGCSADVHLDRCDPEFSMELMAVPPSNISIGGRCLSSAPPLLSSGESACAVIVAEHVSDTCACDAAAARIPVAPEHEAALGMLRETDLARELDWNCFCEIPQLSGAAAEGCRTDTSNPPIVDDHPVHGFCYIDPAHEPPIGNPELLAVCPAEMPRVLRFVGTGKASPNALASGSHVAVMCPARVCASGSGE
;
A
#
# COMPACT_ATOMS: atom_id res chain seq x y z
N MET A 1 52.49 -42.04 -26.05
CA MET A 1 51.05 -42.29 -26.28
C MET A 1 50.36 -40.94 -26.41
N ARG A 2 49.83 -40.63 -27.59
CA ARG A 2 49.08 -39.40 -27.88
C ARG A 2 47.61 -39.78 -27.93
N VAL A 3 46.76 -39.09 -27.16
CA VAL A 3 45.30 -39.25 -27.21
C VAL A 3 44.72 -37.95 -27.74
N SER A 4 44.21 -37.99 -28.97
CA SER A 4 43.47 -36.92 -29.61
C SER A 4 42.01 -36.99 -29.16
N ILE A 5 41.46 -35.89 -28.66
CA ILE A 5 40.03 -35.74 -28.37
C ILE A 5 39.43 -34.86 -29.48
N ALA A 6 38.46 -35.41 -30.19
CA ALA A 6 37.75 -34.76 -31.28
C ALA A 6 36.60 -33.88 -30.72
N LEU A 7 36.55 -32.62 -31.13
CA LEU A 7 35.41 -31.72 -30.93
C LEU A 7 34.26 -32.11 -31.87
N LEU A 8 33.08 -32.33 -31.30
CA LEU A 8 31.81 -32.42 -32.03
C LEU A 8 31.09 -31.06 -31.96
N PHE A 9 31.02 -30.39 -33.11
CA PHE A 9 30.19 -29.22 -33.37
C PHE A 9 28.73 -29.65 -33.54
N VAL A 10 27.81 -29.05 -32.77
CA VAL A 10 26.36 -29.11 -33.01
C VAL A 10 25.91 -27.71 -33.40
N ALA A 11 25.37 -27.57 -34.61
CA ALA A 11 24.85 -26.33 -35.15
C ALA A 11 23.43 -26.03 -34.64
N PRO A 12 23.05 -24.76 -34.40
CA PRO A 12 21.67 -24.40 -34.08
C PRO A 12 20.83 -24.24 -35.35
N LEU A 13 19.66 -24.89 -35.35
CA LEU A 13 18.60 -24.72 -36.33
C LEU A 13 17.90 -23.37 -36.11
N LEU A 14 17.97 -22.49 -37.13
CA LEU A 14 17.11 -21.32 -37.25
C LEU A 14 15.65 -21.76 -37.37
N SER A 15 14.77 -21.10 -36.62
CA SER A 15 13.32 -21.09 -36.88
C SER A 15 12.86 -19.67 -37.25
N PRO A 16 11.84 -19.54 -38.11
CA PRO A 16 11.45 -18.27 -38.73
C PRO A 16 10.65 -17.37 -37.79
N LEU A 17 10.93 -16.07 -37.89
CA LEU A 17 10.17 -14.97 -37.30
C LEU A 17 8.77 -14.92 -37.90
N GLY A 18 7.80 -15.49 -37.19
CA GLY A 18 6.39 -15.15 -37.32
C GLY A 18 6.04 -14.10 -36.27
N CYS A 19 5.81 -12.86 -36.69
CA CYS A 19 5.20 -11.84 -35.83
C CYS A 19 3.71 -12.19 -35.66
N SER A 20 3.38 -12.92 -34.60
CA SER A 20 2.01 -12.93 -34.07
C SER A 20 1.72 -11.56 -33.46
N ALA A 21 0.65 -10.93 -33.94
CA ALA A 21 0.03 -9.78 -33.30
C ALA A 21 -0.74 -10.26 -32.06
N ASP A 22 -0.01 -10.75 -31.05
CA ASP A 22 -0.52 -10.87 -29.69
C ASP A 22 -0.22 -9.55 -28.99
N VAL A 23 -1.28 -8.78 -28.72
CA VAL A 23 -1.24 -7.60 -27.85
C VAL A 23 -0.89 -8.10 -26.45
N HIS A 24 0.41 -8.07 -26.15
CA HIS A 24 0.95 -8.48 -24.86
C HIS A 24 0.67 -7.39 -23.82
N LEU A 25 -0.41 -7.55 -23.09
CA LEU A 25 -0.80 -6.74 -21.93
C LEU A 25 0.06 -7.00 -20.68
N ASP A 26 1.13 -7.79 -20.78
CA ASP A 26 1.77 -8.46 -19.63
C ASP A 26 3.20 -7.98 -19.27
N ARG A 27 3.63 -6.80 -19.71
CA ARG A 27 4.89 -6.21 -19.23
C ARG A 27 4.70 -4.78 -18.73
N CYS A 28 3.92 -4.63 -17.66
CA CYS A 28 4.20 -3.57 -16.70
C CYS A 28 5.18 -4.16 -15.69
N ASP A 29 6.48 -3.89 -15.85
CA ASP A 29 7.41 -4.13 -14.74
C ASP A 29 6.96 -3.21 -13.59
N PRO A 30 6.75 -3.73 -12.37
CA PRO A 30 6.32 -2.93 -11.24
C PRO A 30 7.49 -2.09 -10.74
N GLU A 31 7.82 -1.01 -11.44
CA GLU A 31 8.59 0.06 -10.81
C GLU A 31 7.68 0.73 -9.78
N PHE A 32 8.01 0.54 -8.51
CA PHE A 32 7.41 1.27 -7.40
C PHE A 32 7.75 2.75 -7.57
N SER A 33 6.92 3.51 -8.28
CA SER A 33 7.00 4.96 -8.21
C SER A 33 6.50 5.39 -6.83
N MET A 34 7.44 5.83 -6.01
CA MET A 34 7.16 6.42 -4.71
C MET A 34 6.57 7.79 -4.91
N GLU A 35 5.26 7.90 -4.73
CA GLU A 35 4.76 9.16 -4.20
C GLU A 35 4.83 9.03 -2.67
N LEU A 36 5.98 9.38 -2.09
CA LEU A 36 6.06 9.71 -0.67
C LEU A 36 5.24 10.99 -0.51
N MET A 37 3.93 10.83 -0.48
CA MET A 37 3.03 11.91 -0.15
C MET A 37 3.19 12.10 1.35
N ALA A 38 4.24 12.82 1.75
CA ALA A 38 4.42 13.33 3.09
C ALA A 38 3.17 14.15 3.38
N VAL A 39 2.22 13.53 4.09
CA VAL A 39 0.92 14.12 4.32
C VAL A 39 1.18 15.32 5.21
N PRO A 40 0.91 16.56 4.77
CA PRO A 40 0.93 17.66 5.71
C PRO A 40 -0.07 17.29 6.82
N PRO A 41 0.24 17.54 8.10
CA PRO A 41 -0.58 17.09 9.23
C PRO A 41 -2.04 17.55 9.15
N SER A 42 -2.33 18.54 8.32
CA SER A 42 -3.66 19.05 7.97
C SER A 42 -4.54 18.12 7.12
N ASN A 43 -4.00 17.06 6.49
CA ASN A 43 -4.75 16.13 5.62
C ASN A 43 -4.96 14.73 6.21
N ILE A 44 -4.49 14.49 7.45
CA ILE A 44 -4.94 13.35 8.25
C ILE A 44 -6.20 13.80 8.98
N SER A 45 -7.36 13.61 8.35
CA SER A 45 -8.61 13.70 9.10
C SER A 45 -8.59 12.61 10.18
N ILE A 46 -9.22 12.85 11.32
CA ILE A 46 -9.22 12.02 12.54
C ILE A 46 -9.74 10.56 12.31
N GLY A 47 -10.00 10.16 11.07
CA GLY A 47 -10.33 8.79 10.67
C GLY A 47 -9.84 8.36 9.29
N GLY A 48 -8.86 9.03 8.67
CA GLY A 48 -8.40 8.60 7.34
C GLY A 48 -7.54 9.57 6.56
N ARG A 49 -7.12 9.14 5.38
CA ARG A 49 -6.38 9.93 4.39
C ARG A 49 -7.20 10.07 3.11
N CYS A 50 -7.58 11.30 2.77
CA CYS A 50 -8.26 11.60 1.51
C CYS A 50 -7.30 11.49 0.33
N LEU A 51 -7.76 10.97 -0.80
CA LEU A 51 -6.97 10.73 -2.00
C LEU A 51 -7.62 11.41 -3.22
N SER A 52 -6.81 12.10 -4.01
CA SER A 52 -7.23 12.68 -5.30
C SER A 52 -7.43 11.60 -6.38
N SER A 53 -6.65 10.53 -6.31
CA SER A 53 -6.64 9.43 -7.28
C SER A 53 -6.84 8.08 -6.60
N ALA A 54 -7.44 7.13 -7.31
CA ALA A 54 -7.58 5.77 -6.82
C ALA A 54 -6.20 5.07 -6.78
N PRO A 55 -5.85 4.38 -5.68
CA PRO A 55 -4.68 3.51 -5.67
C PRO A 55 -4.93 2.30 -6.59
N PRO A 56 -3.88 1.55 -6.95
CA PRO A 56 -4.09 0.23 -7.52
C PRO A 56 -4.90 -0.64 -6.54
N LEU A 57 -5.83 -1.40 -7.10
CA LEU A 57 -6.63 -2.34 -6.34
C LEU A 57 -6.17 -3.76 -6.67
N LEU A 58 -6.21 -4.63 -5.67
CA LEU A 58 -6.09 -6.06 -5.84
C LEU A 58 -7.38 -6.61 -6.49
N SER A 59 -7.34 -7.84 -6.99
CA SER A 59 -8.50 -8.50 -7.58
C SER A 59 -9.68 -8.67 -6.62
N SER A 60 -9.43 -8.60 -5.31
CA SER A 60 -10.42 -8.60 -4.23
C SER A 60 -11.08 -7.23 -3.97
N GLY A 61 -10.66 -6.16 -4.66
CA GLY A 61 -11.15 -4.79 -4.44
C GLY A 61 -10.47 -4.05 -3.29
N GLU A 62 -9.55 -4.73 -2.60
CA GLU A 62 -8.64 -4.21 -1.59
C GLU A 62 -7.61 -3.25 -2.21
N SER A 63 -7.14 -2.25 -1.46
CA SER A 63 -6.05 -1.39 -1.95
C SER A 63 -4.74 -2.18 -1.94
N ALA A 64 -3.89 -1.94 -2.93
CA ALA A 64 -2.53 -2.49 -2.96
C ALA A 64 -1.54 -1.65 -2.12
N CYS A 65 -2.03 -0.69 -1.32
CA CYS A 65 -1.18 0.16 -0.51
C CYS A 65 -0.79 -0.52 0.80
N ALA A 66 0.46 -0.34 1.20
CA ALA A 66 0.92 -0.58 2.56
C ALA A 66 0.69 0.67 3.42
N VAL A 67 0.24 0.48 4.65
CA VAL A 67 0.13 1.56 5.65
C VAL A 67 1.10 1.27 6.78
N ILE A 68 2.22 1.98 6.82
CA ILE A 68 3.30 1.75 7.77
C ILE A 68 3.32 2.87 8.80
N VAL A 69 3.24 2.51 10.07
CA VAL A 69 3.56 3.39 11.19
C VAL A 69 5.05 3.30 11.47
N ALA A 70 5.71 4.46 11.51
CA ALA A 70 7.12 4.59 11.85
C ALA A 70 7.27 5.43 13.11
N GLU A 71 8.11 4.98 14.03
CA GLU A 71 8.38 5.67 15.28
C GLU A 71 9.77 5.33 15.84
N HIS A 72 10.22 6.18 16.77
CA HIS A 72 11.36 5.87 17.62
C HIS A 72 10.86 5.23 18.91
N VAL A 73 11.41 4.07 19.26
CA VAL A 73 11.20 3.39 20.54
C VAL A 73 12.54 3.24 21.26
N SER A 74 12.53 3.39 22.58
CA SER A 74 13.71 3.16 23.43
C SER A 74 13.99 1.68 23.67
N ASP A 75 12.96 0.84 23.53
CA ASP A 75 13.00 -0.60 23.77
C ASP A 75 12.97 -1.39 22.45
N THR A 76 12.86 -2.71 22.54
CA THR A 76 12.71 -3.56 21.35
C THR A 76 11.43 -3.20 20.60
N CYS A 77 11.56 -2.90 19.30
CA CYS A 77 10.41 -2.72 18.42
C CYS A 77 9.52 -3.98 18.44
N ALA A 78 8.27 -3.81 18.86
CA ALA A 78 7.28 -4.88 18.92
C ALA A 78 5.95 -4.37 18.37
N CYS A 79 5.50 -4.96 17.27
CA CYS A 79 4.19 -4.66 16.69
C CYS A 79 3.09 -5.36 17.48
N ASP A 80 2.24 -4.59 18.15
CA ASP A 80 1.13 -5.08 18.95
C ASP A 80 -0.16 -5.20 18.12
N ALA A 81 -0.60 -6.44 17.89
CA ALA A 81 -1.83 -6.72 17.16
C ALA A 81 -3.07 -6.14 17.87
N ALA A 82 -3.09 -6.01 19.20
CA ALA A 82 -4.18 -5.36 19.93
C ALA A 82 -4.26 -3.85 19.62
N ALA A 83 -3.13 -3.23 19.29
CA ALA A 83 -3.04 -1.88 18.78
C ALA A 83 -3.23 -1.78 17.24
N ALA A 84 -3.65 -2.87 16.58
CA ALA A 84 -3.70 -2.98 15.12
C ALA A 84 -2.36 -2.58 14.48
N ARG A 85 -1.28 -3.12 15.03
CA ARG A 85 0.09 -3.04 14.50
C ARG A 85 0.60 -4.45 14.30
N ILE A 86 0.89 -4.80 13.06
CA ILE A 86 1.49 -6.09 12.70
C ILE A 86 2.88 -5.87 12.12
N PRO A 87 3.76 -6.89 12.12
CA PRO A 87 5.00 -6.81 11.36
C PRO A 87 4.71 -6.44 9.90
N VAL A 88 5.57 -5.63 9.30
CA VAL A 88 5.48 -5.29 7.88
C VAL A 88 5.54 -6.58 7.06
N ALA A 89 4.59 -6.75 6.14
CA ALA A 89 4.53 -7.96 5.33
C ALA A 89 5.74 -8.05 4.37
N PRO A 90 6.25 -9.25 4.04
CA PRO A 90 7.41 -9.40 3.15
C PRO A 90 7.24 -8.71 1.79
N GLU A 91 6.02 -8.71 1.24
CA GLU A 91 5.65 -8.01 0.01
C GLU A 91 5.78 -6.48 0.09
N HIS A 92 5.85 -5.91 1.29
CA HIS A 92 5.97 -4.48 1.56
C HIS A 92 7.38 -4.07 2.02
N GLU A 93 8.36 -4.98 2.02
CA GLU A 93 9.75 -4.66 2.42
C GLU A 93 10.39 -3.58 1.54
N ALA A 94 10.02 -3.50 0.26
CA ALA A 94 10.46 -2.42 -0.62
C ALA A 94 9.95 -1.05 -0.12
N ALA A 95 8.68 -0.95 0.29
CA ALA A 95 8.09 0.25 0.88
C ALA A 95 8.79 0.62 2.19
N LEU A 96 9.10 -0.37 3.04
CA LEU A 96 9.83 -0.16 4.28
C LEU A 96 11.26 0.35 4.04
N GLY A 97 12.00 -0.23 3.09
CA GLY A 97 13.33 0.23 2.71
C GLY A 97 13.30 1.69 2.25
N MET A 98 12.33 2.04 1.41
CA MET A 98 12.14 3.42 0.95
C MET A 98 11.82 4.40 2.09
N LEU A 99 10.97 3.99 3.04
CA LEU A 99 10.61 4.83 4.19
C LEU A 99 11.81 5.09 5.12
N ARG A 100 12.66 4.08 5.35
CA ARG A 100 13.89 4.19 6.16
C ARG A 100 14.91 5.17 5.58
N GLU A 101 14.96 5.29 4.26
CA GLU A 101 15.91 6.17 3.57
C GLU A 101 15.45 7.64 3.51
N THR A 102 14.26 7.96 4.02
CA THR A 102 13.78 9.35 4.04
C THR A 102 14.58 10.22 5.01
N ASP A 103 14.75 11.52 4.69
CA ASP A 103 15.41 12.46 5.59
C ASP A 103 14.68 12.55 6.94
N LEU A 104 13.34 12.49 6.91
CA LEU A 104 12.50 12.49 8.11
C LEU A 104 12.76 11.29 9.02
N ALA A 105 12.94 10.09 8.46
CA ALA A 105 13.27 8.90 9.26
C ALA A 105 14.61 9.05 9.97
N ARG A 106 15.60 9.68 9.31
CA ARG A 106 16.92 9.96 9.90
C ARG A 106 16.87 11.07 10.95
N GLU A 107 16.08 12.12 10.72
CA GLU A 107 15.90 13.23 11.66
C GLU A 107 15.18 12.80 12.95
N LEU A 108 14.19 11.91 12.84
CA LEU A 108 13.39 11.42 13.96
C LEU A 108 13.91 10.10 14.54
N ASP A 109 15.04 9.60 14.04
CA ASP A 109 15.69 8.36 14.46
C ASP A 109 14.72 7.16 14.55
N TRP A 110 13.87 7.00 13.53
CA TRP A 110 12.89 5.92 13.53
C TRP A 110 13.56 4.55 13.48
N ASN A 111 13.23 3.72 14.45
CA ASN A 111 13.79 2.38 14.60
C ASN A 111 12.70 1.30 14.74
N CYS A 112 11.42 1.69 14.75
CA CYS A 112 10.30 0.76 14.75
C CYS A 112 9.31 1.05 13.63
N PHE A 113 8.94 -0.01 12.93
CA PHE A 113 8.08 0.05 11.76
C PHE A 113 7.07 -1.08 11.84
N CYS A 114 5.79 -0.72 11.88
CA CYS A 114 4.69 -1.68 11.95
C CYS A 114 3.62 -1.32 10.93
N GLU A 115 3.00 -2.32 10.33
CA GLU A 115 1.92 -2.12 9.38
C GLU A 115 0.57 -2.07 10.11
N ILE A 116 -0.33 -1.20 9.64
CA ILE A 116 -1.74 -1.22 10.02
C ILE A 116 -2.43 -2.21 9.08
N PRO A 117 -3.08 -3.27 9.57
CA PRO A 117 -3.66 -4.28 8.70
C PRO A 117 -4.80 -3.70 7.86
N GLN A 118 -4.78 -4.02 6.56
CA GLN A 118 -5.95 -3.82 5.72
C GLN A 118 -7.03 -4.83 6.12
N LEU A 119 -8.23 -4.35 6.35
CA LEU A 119 -9.34 -5.18 6.77
C LEU A 119 -9.85 -6.01 5.59
N SER A 120 -10.29 -7.23 5.88
CA SER A 120 -10.92 -8.15 4.93
C SER A 120 -12.28 -8.65 5.46
N GLY A 121 -13.07 -9.30 4.59
CA GLY A 121 -14.35 -9.91 4.97
C GLY A 121 -15.37 -8.93 5.60
N ALA A 122 -16.06 -9.39 6.65
CA ALA A 122 -17.09 -8.61 7.34
C ALA A 122 -16.53 -7.34 8.01
N ALA A 123 -15.29 -7.38 8.50
CA ALA A 123 -14.62 -6.22 9.08
C ALA A 123 -14.35 -5.13 8.02
N ALA A 124 -13.95 -5.52 6.81
CA ALA A 124 -13.79 -4.59 5.69
C ALA A 124 -15.12 -3.96 5.28
N GLU A 125 -16.20 -4.74 5.30
CA GLU A 125 -17.54 -4.25 4.97
C GLU A 125 -18.05 -3.26 6.02
N GLY A 126 -17.92 -3.59 7.31
CA GLY A 126 -18.23 -2.66 8.40
C GLY A 126 -17.42 -1.37 8.31
N CYS A 127 -16.12 -1.48 8.03
CA CYS A 127 -15.28 -0.29 7.79
C CYS A 127 -15.71 0.53 6.57
N ARG A 128 -16.31 -0.08 5.55
CA ARG A 128 -16.76 0.64 4.36
C ARG A 128 -18.17 1.20 4.48
N THR A 129 -19.00 0.73 5.42
CA THR A 129 -20.43 1.06 5.46
C THR A 129 -20.89 1.76 6.75
N ASP A 130 -20.35 1.38 7.91
CA ASP A 130 -20.75 1.89 9.21
C ASP A 130 -20.11 3.24 9.50
N THR A 131 -20.93 4.27 9.71
CA THR A 131 -20.48 5.64 10.02
C THR A 131 -19.93 5.80 11.44
N SER A 132 -20.11 4.82 12.31
CA SER A 132 -19.55 4.81 13.67
C SER A 132 -18.02 4.70 13.66
N ASN A 133 -17.37 5.01 14.79
CA ASN A 133 -15.92 4.98 14.87
C ASN A 133 -15.44 4.58 16.27
N PRO A 134 -14.92 3.34 16.46
CA PRO A 134 -14.77 2.28 15.45
C PRO A 134 -16.12 1.71 14.96
N PRO A 135 -16.19 1.17 13.73
CA PRO A 135 -17.26 0.30 13.27
C PRO A 135 -17.46 -0.89 14.21
N ILE A 136 -18.70 -1.35 14.36
CA ILE A 136 -19.03 -2.55 15.15
C ILE A 136 -19.47 -3.68 14.22
N VAL A 137 -18.81 -4.84 14.32
CA VAL A 137 -19.16 -6.07 13.61
C VAL A 137 -19.26 -7.20 14.62
N ASP A 138 -20.39 -7.90 14.65
CA ASP A 138 -20.67 -8.97 15.61
C ASP A 138 -20.41 -8.56 17.07
N ASP A 139 -20.86 -7.36 17.47
CA ASP A 139 -20.65 -6.75 18.80
C ASP A 139 -19.17 -6.45 19.17
N HIS A 140 -18.24 -6.51 18.21
CA HIS A 140 -16.83 -6.18 18.42
C HIS A 140 -16.41 -4.95 17.61
N PRO A 141 -15.60 -4.05 18.20
CA PRO A 141 -15.03 -2.93 17.46
C PRO A 141 -13.99 -3.40 16.45
N VAL A 142 -14.04 -2.85 15.25
CA VAL A 142 -13.10 -3.15 14.16
C VAL A 142 -11.88 -2.24 14.23
N HIS A 143 -10.69 -2.79 13.97
CA HIS A 143 -9.41 -2.08 14.04
C HIS A 143 -8.55 -2.36 12.81
N GLY A 144 -8.13 -1.32 12.09
CA GLY A 144 -7.35 -1.45 10.86
C GLY A 144 -7.68 -0.33 9.88
N PHE A 145 -7.56 -0.62 8.58
CA PHE A 145 -7.96 0.31 7.53
C PHE A 145 -8.74 -0.33 6.38
N CYS A 146 -9.50 0.49 5.65
CA CYS A 146 -10.17 0.10 4.41
C CYS A 146 -10.15 1.24 3.39
N TYR A 147 -10.37 0.91 2.12
CA TYR A 147 -10.47 1.88 1.03
C TYR A 147 -11.94 2.14 0.66
N ILE A 148 -12.25 3.41 0.37
CA ILE A 148 -13.59 3.87 -0.04
C ILE A 148 -13.45 4.73 -1.30
N ASP A 149 -14.25 4.40 -2.31
CA ASP A 149 -14.30 5.06 -3.61
C ASP A 149 -15.72 5.00 -4.21
N PRO A 150 -16.53 6.07 -4.06
CA PRO A 150 -17.86 6.14 -4.63
C PRO A 150 -17.85 6.27 -6.15
N ALA A 151 -16.71 6.60 -6.75
CA ALA A 151 -16.55 6.70 -8.21
C ALA A 151 -16.10 5.37 -8.84
N HIS A 152 -15.85 4.32 -8.05
CA HIS A 152 -15.64 2.97 -8.58
C HIS A 152 -16.95 2.38 -9.12
N GLU A 153 -16.86 1.42 -10.04
CA GLU A 153 -18.02 0.69 -10.57
C GLU A 153 -17.83 -0.82 -10.32
N PRO A 154 -18.57 -1.43 -9.37
CA PRO A 154 -19.57 -0.81 -8.48
C PRO A 154 -18.95 0.10 -7.41
N PRO A 155 -19.69 1.08 -6.83
CA PRO A 155 -19.16 1.95 -5.78
C PRO A 155 -18.61 1.17 -4.58
N ILE A 156 -17.44 1.57 -4.07
CA ILE A 156 -16.82 0.97 -2.89
C ILE A 156 -17.14 1.82 -1.66
N GLY A 157 -18.02 1.30 -0.81
CA GLY A 157 -18.34 1.88 0.49
C GLY A 157 -19.38 3.00 0.48
N ASN A 158 -19.68 3.52 1.67
CA ASN A 158 -20.70 4.53 1.92
C ASN A 158 -20.13 5.94 1.65
N PRO A 159 -20.71 6.72 0.71
CA PRO A 159 -20.23 8.07 0.41
C PRO A 159 -20.36 9.05 1.58
N GLU A 160 -21.19 8.80 2.58
CA GLU A 160 -21.28 9.65 3.78
C GLU A 160 -19.97 9.69 4.57
N LEU A 161 -19.15 8.63 4.48
CA LEU A 161 -17.83 8.56 5.10
C LEU A 161 -16.81 9.54 4.48
N LEU A 162 -17.15 10.10 3.31
CA LEU A 162 -16.34 11.11 2.63
C LEU A 162 -16.74 12.54 2.96
N ALA A 163 -17.71 12.77 3.84
CA ALA A 163 -18.08 14.12 4.27
C ALA A 163 -16.90 14.90 4.89
N VAL A 164 -15.86 14.19 5.34
CA VAL A 164 -14.61 14.77 5.86
C VAL A 164 -13.59 15.12 4.77
N CYS A 165 -13.78 14.64 3.54
CA CYS A 165 -12.86 14.85 2.43
C CYS A 165 -13.30 16.03 1.56
N PRO A 166 -12.36 16.83 1.06
CA PRO A 166 -12.66 17.88 0.09
C PRO A 166 -13.15 17.24 -1.23
N ALA A 167 -13.94 18.00 -2.01
CA ALA A 167 -14.56 17.50 -3.23
C ALA A 167 -13.54 17.01 -4.27
N GLU A 168 -12.33 17.58 -4.27
CA GLU A 168 -11.21 17.24 -5.14
C GLU A 168 -10.51 15.93 -4.73
N MET A 169 -10.80 15.40 -3.54
CA MET A 169 -10.26 14.14 -3.03
C MET A 169 -11.39 13.19 -2.61
N PRO A 170 -12.22 12.71 -3.56
CA PRO A 170 -13.46 12.00 -3.28
C PRO A 170 -13.25 10.53 -2.86
N ARG A 171 -12.10 10.20 -2.29
CA ARG A 171 -11.67 8.84 -1.93
C ARG A 171 -10.98 8.89 -0.59
N VAL A 172 -11.03 7.82 0.19
CA VAL A 172 -10.35 7.78 1.49
C VAL A 172 -9.78 6.40 1.80
N LEU A 173 -8.58 6.38 2.36
CA LEU A 173 -8.11 5.26 3.19
C LEU A 173 -8.56 5.54 4.61
N ARG A 174 -9.61 4.85 5.04
CA ARG A 174 -10.24 5.06 6.34
C ARG A 174 -9.52 4.23 7.41
N PHE A 175 -9.04 4.89 8.46
CA PHE A 175 -8.45 4.26 9.64
C PHE A 175 -9.49 4.17 10.75
N VAL A 176 -9.68 2.98 11.30
CA VAL A 176 -10.70 2.71 12.32
C VAL A 176 -10.11 2.09 13.59
N GLY A 177 -10.72 2.42 14.72
CA GLY A 177 -10.31 1.89 16.03
C GLY A 177 -8.85 2.19 16.37
N THR A 178 -8.11 1.17 16.83
CA THR A 178 -6.67 1.28 17.13
C THR A 178 -5.79 1.39 15.88
N GLY A 179 -6.35 1.19 14.68
CA GLY A 179 -5.67 1.46 13.41
C GLY A 179 -5.43 2.96 13.14
N LYS A 180 -6.03 3.85 13.93
CA LYS A 180 -5.78 5.30 13.81
C LYS A 180 -4.39 5.68 14.31
N ALA A 181 -3.88 6.80 13.79
CA ALA A 181 -2.77 7.49 14.43
C ALA A 181 -3.18 7.96 15.83
N SER A 182 -2.27 7.86 16.79
CA SER A 182 -2.47 8.46 18.11
C SER A 182 -2.68 9.98 17.95
N PRO A 183 -3.60 10.62 18.68
CA PRO A 183 -3.74 12.08 18.67
C PRO A 183 -2.45 12.83 18.99
N ASN A 184 -1.54 12.17 19.73
CA ASN A 184 -0.23 12.71 20.11
C ASN A 184 0.91 12.23 19.20
N ALA A 185 0.62 11.54 18.10
CA ALA A 185 1.64 10.94 17.24
C ALA A 185 2.71 11.94 16.79
N LEU A 186 2.32 13.16 16.43
CA LEU A 186 3.26 14.22 16.05
C LEU A 186 4.18 14.65 17.20
N ALA A 187 3.63 14.73 18.42
CA ALA A 187 4.43 15.10 19.59
C ALA A 187 5.38 13.98 20.03
N SER A 188 5.03 12.73 19.74
CA SER A 188 5.86 11.56 20.01
C SER A 188 6.79 11.17 18.84
N GLY A 189 6.79 11.93 17.74
CA GLY A 189 7.57 11.61 16.55
C GLY A 189 7.11 10.34 15.80
N SER A 190 5.88 9.88 16.04
CA SER A 190 5.24 8.75 15.35
C SER A 190 4.51 9.24 14.10
N HIS A 191 4.70 8.55 12.97
CA HIS A 191 4.16 8.94 11.68
C HIS A 191 3.50 7.76 10.98
N VAL A 192 2.41 8.04 10.24
CA VAL A 192 1.75 7.07 9.38
C VAL A 192 2.10 7.39 7.93
N ALA A 193 2.81 6.48 7.28
CA ALA A 193 3.12 6.51 5.86
C ALA A 193 2.13 5.61 5.10
N VAL A 194 1.57 6.13 4.01
CA VAL A 194 0.78 5.35 3.05
C VAL A 194 1.60 5.19 1.79
N MET A 195 1.96 3.95 1.45
CA MET A 195 2.80 3.61 0.31
C MET A 195 2.01 2.74 -0.65
N CYS A 196 1.64 3.30 -1.80
CA CYS A 196 0.94 2.57 -2.86
C CYS A 196 1.91 2.28 -4.00
N PRO A 197 1.87 1.11 -4.64
CA PRO A 197 2.58 0.90 -5.88
C PRO A 197 2.04 1.90 -6.92
N ALA A 198 2.92 2.51 -7.70
CA ALA A 198 2.47 3.31 -8.82
C ALA A 198 2.10 2.39 -10.00
N ARG A 199 1.12 2.81 -10.78
CA ARG A 199 0.91 2.23 -12.11
C ARG A 199 1.92 2.86 -13.05
N VAL A 200 3.10 2.27 -13.19
CA VAL A 200 4.00 2.63 -14.29
C VAL A 200 3.51 1.90 -15.54
N CYS A 201 2.56 2.53 -16.24
CA CYS A 201 2.30 2.14 -17.61
C CYS A 201 3.52 2.59 -18.42
N ALA A 202 4.34 1.65 -18.88
CA ALA A 202 5.41 1.95 -19.82
C ALA A 202 4.79 2.68 -21.01
N SER A 203 4.99 3.99 -21.09
CA SER A 203 4.65 4.77 -22.26
C SER A 203 5.53 4.23 -23.38
N GLY A 204 4.98 3.38 -24.24
CA GLY A 204 5.69 2.89 -25.41
C GLY A 204 6.19 4.08 -26.20
N SER A 205 7.50 4.32 -26.16
CA SER A 205 8.17 5.21 -27.09
C SER A 205 8.12 4.54 -28.45
N GLY A 206 7.03 4.78 -29.19
CA GLY A 206 6.98 4.48 -30.61
C GLY A 206 7.97 5.39 -31.33
N GLU A 207 9.14 4.85 -31.64
CA GLU A 207 9.98 5.32 -32.75
C GLU A 207 9.60 4.58 -34.04
#